data_AF-A0A1V5Y4R0-F1
#
_entry.id   AF-A0A1V5Y4R0-F1
#
_cell.length_a   1.000
_cell.length_b   1.000
_cell.length_c   1.000
_cell.angle_alpha   90.00
_cell.angle_beta   90.00
_cell.angle_gamma   90.00
#
_symmetry.space_group_name_H-M   'P 1'
#
loop_
_entity.id
_entity.type
_entity.pdbx_description
1 polymer ?
#
loop_
_entity_poly.entity_id
_entity_poly.type
_entity_poly.pdbx_seq_one_letter_code
_entity_poly.pdbx_strand_id
1 'polypeptide(L)'
;MKKKGFTLIELLIVVAIIAILAAIAVPNFLEAQVRSKVSRARADMRSLATALEAYATDNNGFPPMGDRVPTQAWDPLPAEPIFHSRISSYLTTPNA
;
A
#
# COMPACT_ATOMS: atom_id res chain seq x y z
N MET A 1 -56.50 11.25 -16.06
CA MET A 1 -55.11 11.00 -16.53
C MET A 1 -54.78 9.53 -16.26
N LYS A 2 -54.54 8.71 -17.29
CA LYS A 2 -54.19 7.28 -17.10
C LYS A 2 -52.75 7.21 -16.59
N LYS A 3 -52.55 6.80 -15.34
CA LYS A 3 -51.21 6.45 -14.83
C LYS A 3 -50.76 5.18 -15.56
N LYS A 4 -49.68 5.25 -16.34
CA LYS A 4 -48.99 4.05 -16.84
C LYS A 4 -48.32 3.39 -15.65
N GLY A 5 -48.74 2.17 -15.31
CA GLY A 5 -48.09 1.35 -14.29
C GLY A 5 -46.84 0.70 -14.88
N PHE A 6 -45.79 0.64 -14.07
CA PHE A 6 -44.57 -0.10 -14.35
C PHE A 6 -44.85 -1.60 -14.23
N THR A 7 -44.44 -2.40 -15.21
CA THR A 7 -44.70 -3.83 -15.18
C THR A 7 -43.60 -4.57 -14.42
N LEU A 8 -43.97 -5.63 -13.69
CA LEU A 8 -42.99 -6.48 -13.01
C LEU A 8 -42.03 -7.16 -14.01
N ILE A 9 -42.51 -7.46 -15.22
CA ILE A 9 -41.68 -8.07 -16.26
C ILE A 9 -40.62 -7.11 -16.80
N GLU A 10 -40.93 -5.80 -16.91
CA GLU A 10 -39.93 -4.78 -17.26
C GLU A 10 -38.81 -4.71 -16.21
N LEU A 11 -39.15 -4.78 -14.92
CA LEU A 11 -38.11 -4.85 -13.87
C LEU A 11 -37.29 -6.14 -13.99
N LEU A 12 -37.96 -7.26 -14.22
CA LEU A 12 -37.36 -8.59 -14.17
C LEU A 12 -36.30 -8.77 -15.26
N ILE A 13 -36.56 -8.30 -16.48
CA ILE A 13 -35.56 -8.34 -17.56
C ILE A 13 -34.36 -7.43 -17.26
N VAL A 14 -34.57 -6.29 -16.60
CA VAL A 14 -33.50 -5.34 -16.28
C VAL A 14 -32.54 -5.94 -15.25
N VAL A 15 -33.06 -6.51 -14.16
CA VAL A 15 -32.20 -7.15 -13.15
C VAL A 15 -31.51 -8.39 -13.71
N ALA A 16 -32.14 -9.12 -14.63
CA ALA A 16 -31.52 -10.26 -15.31
C ALA A 16 -30.31 -9.82 -16.15
N ILE A 17 -30.43 -8.74 -16.93
CA ILE A 17 -29.32 -8.20 -17.72
C ILE A 17 -28.20 -7.67 -16.81
N ILE A 18 -28.53 -6.93 -15.75
CA ILE A 18 -27.53 -6.43 -14.79
C ILE A 18 -26.78 -7.58 -14.12
N ALA A 19 -27.47 -8.68 -13.78
CA ALA A 19 -26.83 -9.85 -13.18
C ALA A 19 -25.80 -10.51 -14.13
N ILE A 20 -26.12 -10.63 -15.42
CA ILE A 20 -25.20 -11.17 -16.44
C ILE A 20 -23.98 -10.27 -16.60
N LEU A 21 -24.19 -8.94 -16.70
CA LEU A 21 -23.09 -7.98 -16.81
C LEU A 21 -22.21 -7.98 -15.55
N ALA A 22 -22.81 -8.02 -14.36
CA ALA A 22 -22.09 -8.05 -13.10
C ALA A 22 -21.26 -9.34 -12.96
N ALA A 23 -21.78 -10.49 -13.39
CA ALA A 23 -21.06 -11.77 -13.32
C ALA A 23 -19.72 -11.74 -14.09
N ILE A 24 -19.65 -11.02 -15.22
CA ILE A 24 -18.42 -10.88 -16.01
C ILE A 24 -17.57 -9.71 -15.49
N ALA A 25 -18.19 -8.60 -15.10
CA ALA A 25 -17.48 -7.39 -14.70
C ALA A 25 -16.78 -7.52 -13.34
N VAL A 26 -17.42 -8.17 -12.36
CA VAL A 26 -16.89 -8.30 -10.99
C VAL A 26 -15.53 -9.02 -10.94
N PRO A 27 -15.33 -10.22 -11.51
CA PRO A 27 -14.03 -10.89 -11.43
C PRO A 27 -12.92 -10.07 -12.12
N ASN A 28 -13.21 -9.49 -13.29
CA ASN A 28 -12.26 -8.62 -14.00
C ASN A 28 -11.88 -7.37 -13.19
N PHE A 29 -12.86 -6.77 -12.51
CA PHE A 29 -12.62 -5.61 -11.64
C PHE A 29 -11.77 -5.97 -10.41
N LEU A 30 -12.02 -7.13 -9.80
CA LEU A 30 -11.20 -7.62 -8.68
C LEU A 30 -9.76 -7.88 -9.10
N GLU A 31 -9.55 -8.49 -10.25
CA GLU A 31 -8.20 -8.72 -10.79
C GLU A 31 -7.47 -7.40 -11.08
N ALA A 32 -8.17 -6.42 -11.69
CA ALA A 32 -7.63 -5.10 -11.94
C ALA A 32 -7.23 -4.37 -10.64
N GLN A 33 -8.01 -4.51 -9.57
CA GLN A 33 -7.66 -3.96 -8.25
C GLN A 33 -6.42 -4.63 -7.64
N VAL A 34 -6.28 -5.95 -7.76
CA VAL A 34 -5.07 -6.64 -7.27
C VAL A 34 -3.85 -6.17 -8.06
N ARG A 35 -3.98 -6.09 -9.39
CA ARG A 35 -2.91 -5.60 -10.27
C ARG A 35 -2.49 -4.17 -9.94
N SER A 36 -3.44 -3.28 -9.65
CA SER A 36 -3.13 -1.89 -9.27
C SER A 36 -2.41 -1.82 -7.92
N LYS A 37 -2.83 -2.60 -6.93
CA LYS A 37 -2.15 -2.70 -5.62
C LYS A 37 -0.71 -3.21 -5.77
N VAL A 38 -0.50 -4.26 -6.57
CA VAL A 38 0.84 -4.80 -6.85
C VAL A 38 1.70 -3.77 -7.59
N SER A 39 1.13 -3.07 -8.58
CA SER A 39 1.83 -2.01 -9.30
C SER A 39 2.26 -0.86 -8.40
N ARG A 40 1.38 -0.45 -7.47
CA ARG A 40 1.69 0.58 -6.47
C ARG A 40 2.83 0.13 -5.55
N ALA A 41 2.72 -1.05 -4.95
CA ALA A 41 3.77 -1.59 -4.09
C ALA A 41 5.12 -1.68 -4.81
N ARG A 42 5.13 -2.08 -6.10
CA ARG A 42 6.34 -2.08 -6.92
C ARG A 42 6.92 -0.68 -7.13
N ALA A 43 6.09 0.33 -7.36
CA ALA A 43 6.54 1.71 -7.49
C ALA A 43 7.11 2.26 -6.17
N ASP A 44 6.45 1.96 -5.05
CA ASP A 44 6.90 2.34 -3.72
C ASP A 44 8.27 1.69 -3.40
N MET A 45 8.42 0.39 -3.67
CA MET A 45 9.70 -0.32 -3.47
C MET A 45 10.84 0.25 -4.34
N ARG A 46 10.56 0.63 -5.60
CA ARG A 46 11.57 1.28 -6.45
C ARG A 46 12.00 2.63 -5.88
N SER A 47 11.04 3.41 -5.40
CA SER A 47 11.32 4.72 -4.78
C SER A 47 12.18 4.56 -3.53
N LEU A 48 11.88 3.55 -2.70
CA LEU A 48 12.69 3.22 -1.52
C LEU A 48 14.09 2.73 -1.91
N ALA A 49 14.21 1.87 -2.92
CA ALA A 49 15.52 1.38 -3.38
C ALA A 49 16.42 2.53 -3.83
N THR A 50 15.88 3.46 -4.63
CA THR A 50 16.61 4.67 -5.04
C THR A 50 17.01 5.54 -3.85
N ALA A 51 16.13 5.70 -2.84
CA ALA A 51 16.46 6.45 -1.63
C ALA A 51 17.58 5.77 -0.81
N LEU A 52 17.57 4.44 -0.72
CA LEU A 52 18.61 3.67 -0.03
C LEU A 52 19.95 3.72 -0.76
N GLU A 53 19.96 3.66 -2.09
CA GLU A 53 21.16 3.83 -2.91
C GLU A 53 21.77 5.23 -2.75
N ALA A 54 20.93 6.26 -2.74
CA ALA A 54 21.38 7.64 -2.47
C ALA A 54 22.01 7.75 -1.08
N TYR A 55 21.34 7.24 -0.04
CA TYR A 55 21.88 7.23 1.32
C TYR A 55 23.23 6.49 1.40
N ALA A 56 23.33 5.31 0.77
CA ALA A 56 24.54 4.50 0.81
C ALA A 56 25.72 5.18 0.11
N THR A 57 25.43 5.97 -0.94
CA THR A 57 26.43 6.79 -1.63
C THR A 57 26.95 7.90 -0.71
N ASP A 58 26.05 8.57 0.03
CA ASP A 58 26.41 9.70 0.89
C ASP A 58 27.06 9.29 2.22
N ASN A 59 26.65 8.15 2.78
CA ASN A 59 27.01 7.69 4.13
C ASN A 59 27.93 6.46 4.13
N ASN A 60 28.42 6.05 2.95
CA ASN A 60 29.32 4.92 2.75
C ASN A 60 28.80 3.60 3.37
N GLY A 61 27.49 3.40 3.33
CA GLY A 61 26.81 2.23 3.91
C GLY A 61 25.28 2.39 3.95
N PHE A 62 24.54 1.27 4.02
CA PHE A 62 23.07 1.28 4.14
C PHE A 62 22.60 1.75 5.52
N PRO A 63 21.39 2.32 5.65
CA PRO A 63 20.87 2.69 6.96
C PRO A 63 20.71 1.46 7.86
N PRO A 64 20.89 1.60 9.18
CA PRO A 64 20.81 0.48 10.11
C PRO A 64 19.45 -0.22 10.01
N MET A 65 19.44 -1.47 9.55
CA MET A 65 18.23 -2.28 9.45
C MET A 65 17.94 -2.93 10.81
N GLY A 66 17.08 -2.30 11.60
CA GLY A 66 16.38 -2.99 12.67
C GLY A 66 16.42 -2.31 14.02
N ASP A 67 15.24 -2.18 14.60
CA ASP A 67 15.07 -2.09 16.03
C ASP A 67 15.50 -3.44 16.63
N ARG A 68 16.57 -3.42 17.43
CA ARG A 68 16.79 -4.50 18.38
C ARG A 68 15.62 -4.40 19.37
N VAL A 69 14.57 -5.18 19.18
CA VAL A 69 13.65 -5.47 20.26
C VAL A 69 14.52 -6.08 21.36
N PRO A 70 14.62 -5.50 22.57
CA PRO A 70 15.33 -6.15 23.66
C PRO A 70 14.57 -7.45 23.95
N THR A 71 15.03 -8.57 23.41
CA THR A 71 14.39 -9.88 23.63
C THR A 71 14.75 -10.46 24.99
N GLN A 72 15.53 -9.75 25.81
CA GLN A 72 15.80 -10.11 27.19
C GLN A 72 15.70 -8.86 28.08
N ALA A 73 14.84 -8.95 29.10
CA ALA A 73 14.49 -7.88 30.03
C ALA A 73 15.62 -7.39 30.95
N TRP A 74 16.89 -7.63 30.59
CA TRP A 74 18.06 -7.26 31.38
C TRP A 74 19.22 -6.66 30.56
N ASP A 75 19.06 -6.38 29.26
CA ASP A 75 20.09 -5.66 28.49
C ASP A 75 20.22 -4.20 29.01
N PRO A 76 21.33 -3.80 29.65
CA PRO A 76 21.53 -2.45 30.14
C PRO A 76 22.17 -1.57 29.05
N LEU A 77 21.77 -1.78 27.79
CA LEU A 77 22.23 -0.90 26.72
C LEU A 77 21.53 0.46 26.91
N PRO A 78 22.26 1.58 26.79
CA PRO A 78 21.63 2.89 26.81
C PRO A 78 20.50 2.88 25.79
N ALA A 79 19.34 3.39 26.17
CA ALA A 79 18.15 3.48 25.33
C ALA A 79 18.43 4.39 24.13
N GLU A 80 19.20 3.90 23.17
CA GLU A 80 19.48 4.60 21.94
C GLU A 80 18.18 4.71 21.15
N PRO A 81 17.87 5.88 20.58
CA PRO A 81 16.62 6.10 19.90
C PRO A 81 16.48 5.15 18.69
N ILE A 82 15.45 4.33 18.80
CA ILE A 82 14.80 3.44 17.82
C ILE A 82 14.96 3.96 16.37
N PHE A 83 15.17 3.08 15.39
CA PHE A 83 15.30 3.44 13.96
C PHE A 83 14.21 4.42 13.51
N HIS A 84 12.97 4.15 13.91
CA HIS A 84 11.79 4.97 13.64
C HIS A 84 11.88 6.41 14.16
N SER A 85 12.57 6.64 15.27
CA SER A 85 12.79 7.99 15.84
C SER A 85 13.90 8.77 15.14
N ARG A 86 14.75 8.09 14.36
CA ARG A 86 15.90 8.66 13.64
C ARG A 86 15.66 8.76 12.13
N ILE A 87 14.51 8.31 11.62
CA ILE A 87 14.13 8.47 10.20
C ILE A 87 14.24 9.93 9.78
N SER A 88 13.72 10.86 10.60
CA SER A 88 13.85 12.29 10.30
C SER A 88 15.30 12.71 10.19
N SER A 89 16.18 12.32 11.13
CA SER A 89 17.60 12.67 11.02
C SER A 89 18.23 12.10 9.75
N TYR A 90 17.99 10.83 9.39
CA TYR A 90 18.55 10.25 8.16
C TYR A 90 18.03 10.91 6.87
N LEU A 91 16.83 11.51 6.91
CA LEU A 91 16.24 12.24 5.78
C LEU A 91 16.56 13.73 5.78
N THR A 92 16.97 14.31 6.91
CA THR A 92 17.11 15.77 7.08
C THR A 92 18.49 16.26 7.47
N THR A 93 19.48 15.40 7.72
CA THR A 93 20.89 15.86 7.81
C THR A 93 21.51 15.89 6.42
N PRO A 94 21.68 17.08 5.81
CA PRO A 94 22.76 17.27 4.87
C PRO A 94 24.07 17.11 5.65
N ASN A 95 24.88 16.15 5.21
CA ASN A 95 26.34 16.13 5.30
C ASN A 95 26.98 17.35 6.01
N ALA A 96 27.37 17.16 7.27
CA ALA A 96 28.44 17.92 7.92
C ALA A 96 29.55 16.94 8.28
#